data_AF-A0A0J7MM65-F1
#
_entry.id   AF-A0A0J7MM65-F1
#
_cell.length_a   1.000
_cell.length_b   1.000
_cell.length_c   1.000
_cell.angle_alpha   90.00
_cell.angle_beta   90.00
_cell.angle_gamma   90.00
#
_symmetry.space_group_name_H-M   'P 1'
#
loop_
_entity.id
_entity.type
_entity.pdbx_description
1 polymer ?
#
loop_
_entity_poly.entity_id
_entity_poly.type
_entity_poly.pdbx_seq_one_letter_code
_entity_poly.pdbx_strand_id
1 'polypeptide(L)' 'MPNTPPPALLPPPEGIFRSFEDLMASVQRVAKDQGYGIVKLRASNYREGKPTRYDLVCDRGGVKYNSTA' A
#
# COMPACT_ATOMS: atom_id res chain seq x y z
N MET A 1 -29.61 16.80 -0.24
CA MET A 1 -28.25 16.71 0.31
C MET A 1 -27.30 16.79 -0.87
N PRO A 2 -26.38 17.75 -0.96
CA PRO A 2 -25.46 17.81 -2.09
C PRO A 2 -24.55 16.58 -2.04
N ASN A 3 -24.63 15.78 -3.10
CA ASN A 3 -23.93 14.52 -3.26
C ASN A 3 -22.50 14.82 -3.73
N THR A 4 -21.70 15.47 -2.88
CA THR A 4 -20.29 15.74 -3.20
C THR A 4 -19.54 14.42 -3.07
N PRO A 5 -18.89 13.92 -4.14
CA PRO A 5 -18.08 12.72 -4.01
C PRO A 5 -17.02 12.95 -2.93
N PRO A 6 -16.71 11.93 -2.09
CA PRO A 6 -15.66 12.05 -1.11
C PRO A 6 -14.35 12.47 -1.82
N PRO A 7 -13.49 13.25 -1.14
CA PRO A 7 -12.21 13.67 -1.70
C PRO A 7 -11.46 12.46 -2.27
N ALA A 8 -10.95 12.59 -3.50
CA ALA A 8 -10.16 11.54 -4.11
C ALA A 8 -8.93 11.25 -3.25
N LEU A 9 -8.60 9.96 -3.08
CA LEU A 9 -7.41 9.56 -2.33
C LEU A 9 -6.16 10.10 -3.03
N LEU A 10 -5.25 10.65 -2.23
CA LEU A 10 -3.92 11.05 -2.68
C LEU A 10 -3.11 9.80 -3.07
N PRO A 11 -2.26 9.90 -4.10
CA PRO A 11 -1.38 8.81 -4.48
C PRO A 11 -0.42 8.44 -3.34
N PRO A 12 0.05 7.18 -3.29
CA PRO A 12 1.10 6.80 -2.36
C PRO A 12 2.39 7.60 -2.63
N PRO A 13 3.21 7.82 -1.60
CA PRO A 13 4.46 8.57 -1.74
C PRO A 13 5.44 7.83 -2.66
N GLU A 14 5.96 8.53 -3.66
CA GLU A 14 7.02 8.04 -4.53
C GLU A 14 8.40 8.23 -3.87
N GLY A 15 9.29 7.26 -4.06
CA GLY A 15 10.65 7.36 -3.54
C GLY A 15 11.44 6.06 -3.59
N ILE A 16 12.75 6.18 -3.42
CA ILE A 16 13.65 5.03 -3.23
C ILE A 16 13.82 4.83 -1.72
N PHE A 17 13.36 3.69 -1.22
CA PHE A 17 13.44 3.33 0.19
C PHE A 17 14.59 2.34 0.42
N ARG A 18 15.26 2.44 1.58
CA ARG A 18 16.40 1.57 1.92
C ARG A 18 15.96 0.18 2.36
N SER A 19 14.76 0.07 2.94
CA SER A 19 14.15 -1.18 3.36
C SER A 19 12.65 -1.21 3.05
N PHE A 20 12.07 -2.41 3.12
CA PHE A 20 10.62 -2.57 3.06
C PHE A 20 9.91 -1.87 4.24
N GLU A 21 10.52 -1.88 5.43
CA GLU A 21 9.93 -1.24 6.61
C GLU A 21 9.85 0.29 6.45
N ASP A 22 10.88 0.91 5.87
CA ASP A 22 10.90 2.34 5.58
C ASP A 22 9.81 2.72 4.56
N LEU A 23 9.66 1.92 3.50
CA LEU A 23 8.59 2.07 2.52
C LEU A 23 7.22 1.95 3.19
N MET A 24 7.02 0.90 3.99
CA MET A 24 5.75 0.65 4.65
C MET A 24 5.39 1.77 5.63
N ALA A 25 6.34 2.28 6.41
CA ALA A 25 6.12 3.39 7.33
C ALA A 25 5.73 4.69 6.60
N SER A 26 6.35 4.96 5.45
CA SER A 26 6.04 6.12 4.60
C SER A 26 4.62 6.03 4.03
N VAL A 27 4.28 4.89 3.40
CA VAL A 27 2.95 4.65 2.83
C VAL A 27 1.87 4.67 3.90
N GLN A 28 2.12 4.05 5.05
CA GLN A 28 1.17 4.00 6.17
C GLN A 28 0.87 5.38 6.74
N ARG A 29 1.85 6.30 6.77
CA ARG A 29 1.65 7.68 7.23
C ARG A 29 0.63 8.40 6.35
N VAL A 30 0.85 8.39 5.04
CA VAL A 30 -0.03 9.02 4.05
C VAL A 30 -1.42 8.38 4.03
N ALA A 31 -1.50 7.06 4.17
CA ALA A 31 -2.77 6.34 4.27
C ALA A 31 -3.56 6.74 5.52
N LYS A 32 -2.88 6.86 6.67
CA LYS A 32 -3.50 7.25 7.93
C LYS A 32 -4.07 8.67 7.88
N ASP A 33 -3.35 9.62 7.28
CA ASP A 33 -3.82 11.00 7.10
C ASP A 33 -5.09 11.06 6.24
N GLN A 34 -5.33 10.04 5.41
CA GLN A 34 -6.51 9.87 4.58
C GLN A 34 -7.57 8.91 5.18
N GLY A 35 -7.35 8.43 6.41
CA GLY A 35 -8.33 7.63 7.15
C GLY A 35 -8.38 6.14 6.81
N TYR A 36 -7.36 5.58 6.15
CA TYR A 36 -7.28 4.14 5.89
C TYR A 36 -5.93 3.53 6.33
N GLY A 37 -5.91 2.21 6.49
CA GLY A 37 -4.72 1.45 6.82
C GLY A 37 -4.27 0.58 5.63
N ILE A 38 -2.96 0.36 5.49
CA ILE A 38 -2.37 -0.54 4.50
C ILE A 38 -1.73 -1.74 5.20
N VAL A 39 -1.83 -2.91 4.60
CA VAL A 39 -1.20 -4.16 5.07
C VAL A 39 -0.47 -4.85 3.92
N LYS A 40 0.56 -5.62 4.26
CA LYS A 40 1.25 -6.49 3.30
C LYS A 40 0.34 -7.67 2.95
N LEU A 41 -0.01 -7.81 1.68
CA LEU A 41 -0.76 -8.96 1.17
C LEU A 41 0.17 -10.15 0.92
N ARG A 42 1.20 -9.96 0.09
CA ARG A 42 2.14 -11.01 -0.28
C ARG A 42 3.54 -10.46 -0.54
N ALA A 43 4.52 -11.33 -0.37
CA ALA A 43 5.89 -11.13 -0.81
C ALA A 43 6.18 -12.11 -1.96
N SER A 44 6.90 -11.67 -2.98
CA SER A 44 7.22 -12.46 -4.16
C SER A 44 8.58 -12.06 -4.77
N ASN A 45 8.98 -12.75 -5.84
CA ASN A 45 10.24 -12.54 -6.54
C ASN A 45 11.44 -12.60 -5.59
N TYR A 46 11.59 -13.73 -4.91
CA TYR A 46 12.67 -13.93 -3.94
C TYR A 46 14.02 -14.08 -4.66
N ARG A 47 15.03 -13.35 -4.19
CA ARG A 47 16.42 -13.47 -4.62
C ARG A 47 17.27 -13.59 -3.37
N GLU A 48 18.18 -14.57 -3.32
CA GLU A 48 19.06 -14.78 -2.16
C GLU A 48 18.30 -14.91 -0.83
N GLY A 49 17.10 -15.50 -0.87
CA GLY A 49 16.23 -15.66 0.31
C GLY A 49 15.48 -14.40 0.74
N LYS A 50 15.64 -13.26 0.04
CA LYS A 50 14.95 -12.00 0.35
C LYS A 50 13.90 -11.66 -0.72
N PRO A 51 12.69 -11.19 -0.34
CA PRO A 51 11.71 -10.76 -1.31
C PRO A 51 12.11 -9.43 -1.92
N THR A 52 11.96 -9.31 -3.25
CA THR A 52 12.21 -8.06 -3.98
C THR A 52 10.92 -7.37 -4.42
N ARG A 53 9.77 -8.04 -4.30
CA ARG A 53 8.44 -7.49 -4.59
C ARG A 53 7.47 -7.71 -3.44
N TYR A 54 6.74 -6.67 -3.07
CA TYR A 54 5.70 -6.70 -2.04
C TYR A 54 4.43 -6.09 -2.60
N ASP A 55 3.33 -6.83 -2.48
CA ASP A 55 2.01 -6.30 -2.82
C ASP A 55 1.32 -5.84 -1.54
N LEU A 56 0.78 -4.62 -1.57
CA LEU A 56 0.12 -3.96 -0.44
C LEU A 56 -1.37 -3.78 -0.74
N VAL A 57 -2.21 -3.86 0.28
CA VAL A 57 -3.67 -3.70 0.18
C VAL A 57 -4.19 -2.89 1.35
N CYS A 58 -5.41 -2.33 1.21
CA CYS A 58 -6.10 -1.73 2.34
C CYS A 58 -6.47 -2.80 3.39
N ASP A 59 -6.25 -2.47 4.67
CA ASP A 59 -6.61 -3.32 5.82
C ASP A 59 -8.11 -3.71 5.79
N ARG A 60 -8.96 -2.72 5.48
CA ARG A 60 -10.42 -2.90 5.36
C ARG A 60 -10.86 -2.52 3.94
N GLY A 61 -10.86 -3.50 3.05
CA GLY A 61 -11.33 -3.33 1.66
C GLY A 61 -11.74 -4.63 0.96
N GLY A 62 -11.56 -5.78 1.63
CA GLY A 62 -12.27 -7.02 1.34
C GLY A 62 -12.27 -7.53 -0.09
N VAL A 63 -11.15 -7.60 -0.81
CA VAL A 63 -10.92 -8.62 -1.87
C VAL A 63 -9.42 -8.87 -2.04
N LYS A 64 -9.03 -10.14 -2.22
CA LYS A 64 -7.71 -10.52 -2.74
C LYS A 64 -7.57 -10.00 -4.17
N TYR A 65 -6.90 -8.88 -4.36
CA TYR A 65 -6.45 -8.49 -5.69
C TYR A 65 -5.42 -9.51 -6.17
N ASN A 66 -5.79 -10.36 -7.13
CA ASN A 66 -4.83 -11.09 -7.95
C ASN A 66 -4.13 -10.06 -8.83
N SER A 67 -3.03 -9.51 -8.34
CA SER A 67 -2.15 -8.67 -9.17
C SER A 67 -1.48 -9.58 -10.20
N THR A 68 -1.98 -9.55 -11.44
CA THR A 68 -1.44 -10.23 -12.63
C THR A 68 -0.41 -9.40 -13.40
N ALA A 69 0.00 -8.24 -12.87
CA ALA A 69 1.09 -7.43 -13.42
C ALA A 69 2.42 -7.82 -12.77
#